data_AF-A0A0M9YV45-F1
#
_entry.id   AF-A0A0M9YV45-F1
#
_cell.length_a   1.000
_cell.length_b   1.000
_cell.length_c   1.000
_cell.angle_alpha   90.00
_cell.angle_beta   90.00
_cell.angle_gamma   90.00
#
_symmetry.space_group_name_H-M   'P 1'
#
loop_
_entity.id
_entity.type
_entity.pdbx_description
1 polymer ?
#
loop_
_entity_poly.entity_id
_entity_poly.type
_entity_poly.pdbx_seq_one_letter_code
_entity_poly.pdbx_strand_id
1 'polypeptide(L)'
;VRDRLRVSQADASVLAEVGVFLGSLAAGDLAERSRQGLAHGGASWAVRKRELTGRSSARWAGSITKASHDQWALARRGQVAHLGWLRGQIASIEARLARPLGA
;
A
#
# COMPACT_ATOMS: atom_id res chain seq x y z
N VAL A 1 14.62 -16.11 -9.60
CA VAL A 1 14.17 -17.20 -10.49
C VAL A 1 12.88 -16.77 -11.16
N ARG A 2 12.87 -16.59 -12.48
CA ARG A 2 11.66 -16.39 -13.28
C ARG A 2 11.57 -17.59 -14.23
N ASP A 3 10.93 -18.65 -13.75
CA ASP A 3 10.62 -19.79 -14.60
C ASP A 3 9.13 -19.77 -14.94
N ARG A 4 8.78 -20.18 -16.15
CA ARG A 4 7.38 -20.21 -16.59
C ARG A 4 6.75 -21.52 -16.13
N LEU A 5 5.90 -21.43 -15.12
CA LEU A 5 5.05 -22.54 -14.70
C LEU A 5 4.12 -22.96 -15.84
N ARG A 6 4.20 -24.23 -16.24
CA ARG A 6 3.19 -24.90 -17.07
C ARG A 6 2.18 -25.53 -16.12
N VAL A 7 1.02 -24.89 -15.97
CA VAL A 7 -0.07 -25.36 -15.11
C VAL A 7 -1.12 -26.08 -15.95
N SER A 8 -1.75 -27.11 -15.37
CA SER A 8 -2.94 -27.70 -15.98
C SER A 8 -4.09 -26.68 -15.99
N GLN A 9 -5.13 -26.93 -16.80
CA GLN A 9 -6.31 -26.07 -16.80
C GLN A 9 -7.04 -26.08 -15.44
N ALA A 10 -7.01 -27.22 -14.74
CA ALA A 10 -7.55 -27.36 -13.39
C ALA A 10 -6.77 -26.48 -12.39
N ASP A 11 -5.44 -26.59 -12.38
CA ASP A 11 -4.59 -25.78 -11.50
C ASP A 11 -4.73 -24.29 -11.79
N ALA A 12 -4.84 -23.90 -13.06
CA ALA A 12 -5.07 -22.51 -13.45
C ALA A 12 -6.37 -21.97 -12.85
N SER A 13 -7.43 -22.77 -12.84
CA SER A 13 -8.73 -22.39 -12.26
C SER A 13 -8.64 -22.23 -10.74
N VAL A 14 -7.98 -23.18 -10.06
CA VAL A 14 -7.71 -23.10 -8.62
C VAL A 14 -6.89 -21.85 -8.26
N LEU A 15 -5.82 -21.57 -9.02
CA LEU A 15 -4.98 -20.40 -8.78
C LEU A 15 -5.74 -19.09 -8.99
N ALA A 16 -6.65 -19.03 -9.96
CA ALA A 16 -7.49 -17.87 -10.18
C ALA A 16 -8.43 -17.63 -8.98
N GLU A 17 -9.11 -18.67 -8.48
CA GLU A 17 -9.99 -18.58 -7.31
C GLU A 17 -9.23 -18.17 -6.05
N VAL A 18 -8.08 -18.79 -5.79
CA VAL A 18 -7.20 -18.43 -4.67
C VAL A 18 -6.72 -16.99 -4.81
N GLY A 19 -6.37 -16.55 -6.02
CA GLY A 19 -5.96 -15.18 -6.31
C GLY A 19 -7.05 -14.16 -6.02
N VAL A 20 -8.29 -14.43 -6.45
CA VAL A 20 -9.46 -13.58 -6.15
C VAL A 20 -9.70 -13.52 -4.65
N PHE A 21 -9.70 -14.67 -3.97
CA PHE A 21 -9.92 -14.76 -2.54
C PHE A 21 -8.86 -13.98 -1.75
N LEU A 22 -7.57 -14.27 -1.96
CA LEU A 22 -6.47 -13.59 -1.27
C LEU A 22 -6.38 -12.11 -1.63
N GLY A 23 -6.73 -11.74 -2.86
CA GLY A 23 -6.85 -10.35 -3.30
C GLY A 23 -7.90 -9.59 -2.50
N SER A 24 -9.06 -10.20 -2.25
CA SER A 24 -10.11 -9.59 -1.41
C SER A 24 -9.64 -9.37 0.05
N LEU A 25 -8.88 -10.33 0.60
CA LEU A 25 -8.29 -10.21 1.94
C LEU A 25 -7.27 -9.07 2.00
N ALA A 26 -6.39 -8.98 0.99
CA ALA A 26 -5.38 -7.94 0.89
C ALA A 26 -6.01 -6.55 0.75
N ALA A 27 -7.04 -6.40 -0.09
CA ALA A 27 -7.75 -5.14 -0.24
C ALA A 27 -8.42 -4.70 1.07
N GLY A 28 -9.08 -5.63 1.78
CA GLY A 28 -9.69 -5.36 3.08
C GLY A 28 -8.66 -4.95 4.14
N ASP A 29 -7.53 -5.65 4.21
CA ASP A 29 -6.46 -5.32 5.15
C ASP A 29 -5.82 -3.96 4.85
N LEU A 30 -5.60 -3.63 3.57
CA LEU A 30 -5.09 -2.32 3.15
C LEU A 30 -6.06 -1.18 3.51
N ALA A 31 -7.37 -1.39 3.32
CA ALA A 31 -8.38 -0.41 3.71
C ALA A 31 -8.33 -0.14 5.22
N GLU A 32 -8.21 -1.19 6.04
CA GLU A 32 -8.05 -1.05 7.48
C GLU A 32 -6.71 -0.39 7.87
N ARG A 33 -5.60 -0.78 7.22
CA ARG A 33 -4.30 -0.11 7.44
C ARG A 33 -4.40 1.38 7.19
N SER A 34 -5.10 1.76 6.12
CA SER A 34 -5.23 3.14 5.68
C SER A 34 -6.03 3.96 6.70
N ARG A 35 -7.11 3.40 7.25
CA ARG A 35 -7.89 4.03 8.34
C ARG A 35 -7.07 4.25 9.61
N GLN A 36 -6.17 3.32 9.96
CA GLN A 36 -5.30 3.47 11.14
C GLN A 36 -4.33 4.65 11.03
N GLY A 37 -4.04 5.14 9.83
CA GLY A 37 -3.21 6.32 9.62
C GLY A 37 -1.87 6.25 10.34
N LEU A 38 -1.53 7.33 11.06
CA LEU A 38 -0.31 7.45 11.86
C LEU A 38 -0.39 6.71 13.21
N ALA A 39 -1.59 6.35 13.69
CA ALA A 39 -1.79 5.70 14.99
C ALA A 39 -1.45 4.20 14.98
N HIS A 40 -1.04 3.66 13.82
CA HIS A 40 -0.67 2.26 13.67
C HIS A 40 0.55 1.88 14.52
N GLY A 41 0.44 0.73 15.21
CA GLY A 41 1.53 0.14 15.99
C GLY A 41 1.42 -1.38 16.12
N GLY A 42 2.26 -1.96 16.99
CA GLY A 42 2.37 -3.42 17.17
C GLY A 42 1.05 -4.09 17.58
N ALA A 43 0.25 -3.45 18.43
CA ALA A 43 -1.05 -3.98 18.84
C ALA A 43 -2.04 -4.06 17.65
N SER A 44 -2.21 -2.97 16.89
CA SER A 44 -3.05 -2.96 15.69
C SER A 44 -2.55 -3.93 14.61
N TRP A 45 -1.24 -4.13 14.52
CA TRP A 45 -0.65 -5.14 13.64
C TRP A 45 -1.08 -6.55 14.05
N ALA A 46 -0.95 -6.87 15.34
CA ALA A 46 -1.28 -8.19 15.87
C ALA A 46 -2.77 -8.54 15.68
N VAL A 47 -3.67 -7.57 15.88
CA VAL A 47 -5.12 -7.74 15.64
C VAL A 47 -5.40 -8.08 14.19
N ARG A 48 -4.96 -7.26 13.23
CA ARG A 48 -5.21 -7.50 11.80
C ARG A 48 -4.63 -8.83 11.32
N LYS A 49 -3.41 -9.17 11.77
CA LYS A 49 -2.79 -10.46 11.42
C LYS A 49 -3.61 -11.64 11.96
N ARG A 50 -4.14 -11.53 13.19
CA ARG A 50 -4.98 -12.57 13.79
C ARG A 50 -6.29 -12.75 13.02
N GLU A 51 -6.97 -11.67 12.67
CA GLU A 51 -8.20 -11.69 11.88
C GLU A 51 -7.98 -12.36 10.51
N LEU A 52 -6.89 -12.01 9.81
CA LEU A 52 -6.52 -12.65 8.55
C LEU A 52 -6.16 -14.12 8.72
N THR A 53 -5.52 -14.50 9.83
CA THR A 53 -5.22 -15.90 10.13
C THR A 53 -6.49 -16.72 10.38
N GLY A 54 -7.56 -16.10 10.88
CA GLY A 54 -8.87 -16.78 10.97
C GLY A 54 -9.51 -17.09 9.62
N ARG A 55 -9.06 -16.43 8.54
CA ARG A 55 -9.61 -16.54 7.18
C ARG A 55 -8.64 -17.17 6.18
N SER A 56 -7.38 -17.38 6.56
CA SER A 56 -6.29 -17.80 5.69
C SER A 56 -5.19 -18.48 6.49
N SER A 57 -4.16 -19.02 5.83
CA SER A 57 -3.00 -19.54 6.55
C SER A 57 -2.22 -18.43 7.27
N ALA A 58 -1.56 -18.75 8.39
CA ALA A 58 -0.71 -17.80 9.11
C ALA A 58 0.40 -17.20 8.22
N ARG A 59 0.88 -17.95 7.21
CA ARG A 59 1.86 -17.49 6.22
C ARG A 59 1.27 -16.43 5.30
N TRP A 60 0.07 -16.66 4.75
CA TRP A 60 -0.62 -15.66 3.92
C TRP A 60 -1.01 -14.42 4.71
N ALA A 61 -1.55 -14.59 5.92
CA ALA A 61 -1.84 -13.47 6.82
C ALA A 61 -0.60 -12.60 7.09
N GLY A 62 0.55 -13.23 7.37
CA GLY A 62 1.82 -12.54 7.55
C GLY A 62 2.29 -11.77 6.30
N SER A 63 2.21 -12.40 5.13
CA SER A 63 2.57 -11.74 3.87
C SER A 63 1.66 -10.58 3.52
N ILE A 64 0.34 -10.74 3.68
CA ILE A 64 -0.67 -9.69 3.40
C ILE A 64 -0.46 -8.50 4.34
N THR A 65 -0.43 -8.72 5.66
CA THR A 65 -0.26 -7.63 6.64
C THR A 65 1.01 -6.83 6.40
N LYS A 66 2.12 -7.51 6.06
CA LYS A 66 3.38 -6.86 5.69
C LYS A 66 3.25 -6.07 4.39
N ALA A 67 2.70 -6.67 3.33
CA ALA A 67 2.56 -5.99 2.05
C ALA A 67 1.71 -4.72 2.17
N SER A 68 0.56 -4.78 2.87
CA SER A 68 -0.30 -3.61 3.09
C SER A 68 0.39 -2.52 3.91
N HIS A 69 1.18 -2.89 4.93
CA HIS A 69 1.95 -1.93 5.71
C HIS A 69 3.01 -1.23 4.85
N ASP A 70 3.76 -2.00 4.07
CA ASP A 70 4.81 -1.47 3.19
C ASP A 70 4.22 -0.57 2.09
N GLN A 71 3.07 -0.94 1.52
CA GLN A 71 2.31 -0.14 0.56
C GLN A 71 1.86 1.19 1.15
N TRP A 72 1.26 1.18 2.35
CA TRP A 72 0.85 2.40 3.03
C TRP A 72 2.06 3.30 3.32
N ALA A 73 3.19 2.73 3.77
CA ALA A 73 4.39 3.48 4.08
C ALA A 73 5.00 4.13 2.82
N LEU A 74 4.99 3.41 1.69
CA LEU A 74 5.41 3.95 0.40
C LEU A 74 4.51 5.10 -0.04
N ALA A 75 3.19 4.91 -0.01
CA ALA A 75 2.22 5.94 -0.38
C ALA A 75 2.39 7.21 0.47
N ARG A 76 2.59 7.07 1.78
CA ARG A 76 2.81 8.19 2.69
C ARG A 76 4.09 8.96 2.37
N ARG A 77 5.21 8.27 2.08
CA ARG A 77 6.45 8.93 1.66
C ARG A 77 6.27 9.68 0.35
N GLY A 78 5.60 9.07 -0.63
CA GLY A 78 5.27 9.71 -1.91
C GLY A 78 4.42 10.97 -1.72
N GLN A 79 3.39 10.91 -0.86
CA GLN A 79 2.57 12.06 -0.51
C GLN A 79 3.39 13.21 0.08
N VAL A 80 4.27 12.93 1.04
CA VAL A 80 5.13 13.94 1.68
C VAL A 80 6.07 14.58 0.65
N ALA A 81 6.70 13.77 -0.21
CA ALA A 81 7.58 14.28 -1.26
C ALA A 81 6.82 15.18 -2.25
N HIS A 82 5.61 14.79 -2.66
CA HIS A 82 4.78 15.58 -3.55
C HIS A 82 4.35 16.92 -2.94
N LEU A 83 3.97 16.93 -1.66
CA LEU A 83 3.67 18.18 -0.94
C LEU A 83 4.90 19.09 -0.84
N GLY A 84 6.08 18.53 -0.59
CA GLY A 84 7.33 19.29 -0.60
C GLY A 84 7.62 19.93 -1.95
N TRP A 85 7.45 19.17 -3.04
CA TRP A 85 7.59 19.67 -4.40
C TRP A 85 6.60 20.81 -4.70
N LEU A 86 5.31 20.63 -4.39
CA LEU A 86 4.28 21.65 -4.59
C LEU A 86 4.62 22.97 -3.86
N ARG A 87 5.04 22.88 -2.59
CA ARG A 87 5.46 24.07 -1.83
C ARG A 87 6.63 24.79 -2.48
N GLY A 88 7.62 24.06 -2.99
CA GLY A 88 8.73 24.64 -3.73
C GLY A 88 8.30 25.35 -5.02
N GLN A 89 7.33 24.78 -5.75
CA GLN A 89 6.77 25.42 -6.95
C GLN A 89 6.01 26.70 -6.61
N ILE A 90 5.18 26.68 -5.57
CA ILE A 90 4.46 27.87 -5.09
C ILE A 90 5.44 28.99 -4.73
N ALA A 91 6.46 28.69 -3.92
CA ALA A 91 7.48 29.67 -3.53
C ALA A 91 8.23 30.25 -4.74
N SER A 92 8.49 29.44 -5.76
CA SER A 92 9.12 29.90 -7.01
C SER A 92 8.22 30.89 -7.77
N ILE A 93 6.92 30.62 -7.85
CA ILE A 93 5.94 31.51 -8.48
C ILE A 93 5.84 32.83 -7.70
N GLU A 94 5.69 32.76 -6.37
CA GLU A 94 5.63 33.94 -5.50
C GLU A 94 6.89 34.82 -5.65
N ALA A 95 8.07 34.22 -5.66
CA ALA A 95 9.33 34.95 -5.85
C ALA A 95 9.42 35.63 -7.23
N ARG A 96 8.82 35.05 -8.28
CA ARG A 96 8.76 35.67 -9.61
C ARG A 96 7.78 36.83 -9.65
N LEU A 97 6.61 36.67 -9.02
CA LEU A 97 5.59 37.72 -8.94
C LEU A 97 6.04 38.92 -8.11
N ALA A 98 6.91 38.71 -7.12
CA ALA A 98 7.48 39.78 -6.30
C ALA A 98 8.53 40.64 -7.02
N ARG A 99 8.98 40.28 -8.23
CA ARG A 99 9.98 41.07 -8.96
C ARG A 99 9.35 42.35 -9.53
N PRO A 100 10.00 43.51 -9.39
CA PRO A 100 9.54 44.74 -10.06
C PRO A 100 9.47 44.57 -11.57
N LEU A 101 8.49 45.22 -12.20
CA LEU A 101 8.39 45.28 -13.66
C LEU A 101 9.27 46.43 -14.19
N GLY A 102 10.15 46.14 -15.15
CA GLY A 102 10.80 47.18 -15.98
C GLY A 102 12.17 47.73 -15.51
N ALA A 103 13.01 46.93 -14.85
CA ALA A 103 14.43 47.25 -14.71
C ALA A 103 15.24 46.81 -15.94
#